data_AF-A0A5J9UPY5-F1
#
_entry.id   AF-A0A5J9UPY5-F1
#
_cell.length_a   1.000
_cell.length_b   1.000
_cell.length_c   1.000
_cell.angle_alpha   90.00
_cell.angle_beta   90.00
_cell.angle_gamma   90.00
#
_symmetry.space_group_name_H-M   'P 1'
#
loop_
_entity.id
_entity.type
_entity.pdbx_description
1 polymer ?
#
loop_
_entity_poly.entity_id
_entity_poly.type
_entity_poly.pdbx_seq_one_letter_code
_entity_poly.pdbx_strand_id
1 'polypeptide(L)'
;MQGASHMLLEEPLRLASVLAPFKPKVFPSLTKIVGTLGPKSHSVEVIEECLTAGMSVARFDFSWMDATYHQETLDILRKAAQNVKKLCPNPALQKSDITTRVGNMMKLMASAIMLDTMGPEIQVHNPNGGAIELKAGNHVIITPDLSKAPSAEILPIKFGDLAKAVKKGDTFFIGQYLFTGSETTSVWLEVLETSGENVNCLVKNTATLAGPIFTMHASQVHIGLPTLSEYDKQVISTWGSQNSVDIISLSHTRSGEDVRELRSFLQSHDLHDTQIYAKVENFEGLDHFDEILEEADGVIISRGDLGIDLPPENVFMFQKTAIQKCNLAGKPVIITRVVDSMIDNLRPTRAEATDVANAVLDGTDGILLGAETLRGLYPVDAVSTVGRICAEAETVYNQPLQFKKVMRHVGEPMPHEESVASAAVRSAMKVKAAAIVVFTFSGRAARLVAKYRPPMPVLAVVFPRDGSDPSKWRSYGTTQARQCFAIRGVYPLMGSTDEAETGGLTKEEYGIKLALNYGRSVGIVKPFDRVIIFEKIGDSSVVKIIECGDS
;
A
#
# COMPACT_ATOMS: atom_id res chain seq x y z
N MET A 1 11.79 -0.36 42.07
CA MET A 1 10.57 -0.77 41.35
C MET A 1 9.73 0.47 41.08
N GLN A 2 9.86 1.09 39.91
CA GLN A 2 8.84 2.00 39.39
C GLN A 2 8.17 1.24 38.25
N GLY A 3 6.94 0.79 38.48
CA GLY A 3 6.14 0.13 37.46
C GLY A 3 5.94 1.09 36.30
N ALA A 4 6.65 0.87 35.20
CA ALA A 4 6.32 1.47 33.93
C ALA A 4 4.90 0.98 33.58
N SER A 5 3.93 1.88 33.78
CA SER A 5 2.59 1.74 33.26
C SER A 5 2.72 1.63 31.73
N HIS A 6 2.78 0.40 31.23
CA HIS A 6 2.74 0.11 29.80
C HIS A 6 1.28 0.22 29.34
N MET A 7 0.69 1.40 29.45
CA MET A 7 -0.57 1.67 28.75
C MET A 7 -0.30 1.58 27.25
N LEU A 8 -1.16 0.84 26.55
CA LEU A 8 -1.16 0.77 25.09
C LEU A 8 -1.39 2.17 24.46
N LEU A 9 -2.05 3.07 25.19
CA LEU A 9 -2.34 4.45 24.80
C LEU A 9 -1.43 5.44 25.55
N GLU A 10 -1.06 6.55 24.90
CA GLU A 10 -0.09 7.52 25.41
C GLU A 10 -0.59 8.28 26.67
N GLU A 11 -1.88 8.62 26.76
CA GLU A 11 -2.48 9.34 27.90
C GLU A 11 -3.90 8.83 28.23
N PRO A 12 -4.38 8.97 29.48
CA PRO A 12 -5.74 8.59 29.84
C PRO A 12 -6.75 9.55 29.19
N LEU A 13 -7.34 9.13 28.08
CA LEU A 13 -8.46 9.82 27.44
C LEU A 13 -9.65 9.91 28.40
N ARG A 14 -10.22 11.12 28.53
CA ARG A 14 -11.53 11.27 29.17
C ARG A 14 -12.57 10.62 28.26
N LEU A 15 -13.37 9.67 28.75
CA LEU A 15 -14.38 9.00 27.92
C LEU A 15 -15.34 9.98 27.20
N ALA A 16 -15.61 11.14 27.80
CA ALA A 16 -16.41 12.19 27.18
C ALA A 16 -15.80 12.76 25.88
N SER A 17 -14.48 12.66 25.67
CA SER A 17 -13.84 13.12 24.42
C SER A 17 -14.21 12.26 23.22
N VAL A 18 -14.66 11.01 23.41
CA VAL A 18 -15.16 10.13 22.33
C VAL A 18 -16.44 10.69 21.70
N LEU A 19 -17.18 11.55 22.42
CA LEU A 19 -18.37 12.22 21.90
C LEU A 19 -18.04 13.47 21.06
N ALA A 20 -16.78 13.92 21.06
CA ALA A 20 -16.38 15.08 20.26
C ALA A 20 -16.49 14.72 18.77
N PRO A 21 -17.07 15.62 17.94
CA PRO A 21 -17.13 15.37 16.51
C PRO A 21 -15.71 15.30 15.93
N PHE A 22 -15.54 14.45 14.92
CA PHE A 22 -14.31 14.38 14.13
C PHE A 22 -13.92 15.79 13.66
N LYS A 23 -12.68 16.18 13.90
CA LYS A 23 -12.13 17.45 13.43
C LYS A 23 -11.38 17.20 12.13
N PRO A 24 -11.83 17.75 10.99
CA PRO A 24 -11.11 17.62 9.74
C PRO A 24 -9.66 18.11 9.91
N LYS A 25 -8.71 17.24 9.59
CA LYS A 25 -7.29 17.57 9.52
C LYS A 25 -6.94 17.96 8.09
N VAL A 26 -5.88 18.74 7.94
CA VAL A 26 -5.33 19.15 6.64
C VAL A 26 -4.98 17.94 5.78
N PHE A 27 -4.31 16.97 6.40
CA PHE A 27 -4.16 15.64 5.83
C PHE A 27 -5.16 14.71 6.51
N PRO A 28 -5.95 13.92 5.75
CA PRO A 28 -6.94 13.02 6.32
C PRO A 28 -6.35 12.11 7.40
N SER A 29 -5.18 11.49 7.15
CA SER A 29 -4.42 10.71 8.14
C SER A 29 -2.94 10.60 7.73
N LEU A 30 -2.05 10.20 8.67
CA LEU A 30 -0.65 9.88 8.37
C LEU A 30 -0.52 8.50 7.72
N THR A 31 -1.31 7.53 8.16
CA THR A 31 -1.46 6.22 7.52
C THR A 31 -1.97 6.41 6.09
N LYS A 32 -1.40 5.65 5.15
CA LYS A 32 -1.68 5.78 3.72
C LYS A 32 -2.87 4.93 3.32
N ILE A 33 -3.57 5.35 2.28
CA ILE A 33 -4.69 4.58 1.71
C ILE A 33 -4.32 4.23 0.27
N VAL A 34 -4.24 2.92 0.01
CA VAL A 34 -4.12 2.37 -1.34
C VAL A 34 -5.53 2.06 -1.84
N GLY A 35 -5.95 2.68 -2.93
CA GLY A 35 -7.23 2.40 -3.57
C GLY A 35 -7.02 1.61 -4.85
N THR A 36 -7.71 0.49 -4.99
CA THR A 36 -7.77 -0.26 -6.25
C THR A 36 -8.73 0.44 -7.20
N LEU A 37 -8.24 0.88 -8.37
CA LEU A 37 -9.07 1.55 -9.37
C LEU A 37 -9.78 0.53 -10.25
N GLY A 38 -11.09 0.70 -10.41
CA GLY A 38 -11.93 -0.18 -11.20
C GLY A 38 -13.23 0.46 -11.68
N PRO A 39 -14.20 -0.35 -12.17
CA PRO A 39 -15.39 0.15 -12.84
C PRO A 39 -16.21 1.17 -12.05
N LYS A 40 -16.23 1.07 -10.71
CA LYS A 40 -16.98 1.99 -9.85
C LYS A 40 -16.20 3.24 -9.46
N SER A 41 -14.89 3.23 -9.62
CA SER A 41 -14.01 4.38 -9.40
C SER A 41 -13.46 4.97 -10.71
N HIS A 42 -13.98 4.58 -11.87
CA HIS A 42 -13.34 4.86 -13.16
C HIS A 42 -13.56 6.29 -13.69
N SER A 43 -14.47 7.09 -13.11
CA SER A 43 -14.68 8.46 -13.59
C SER A 43 -13.67 9.45 -13.01
N VAL A 44 -13.42 10.54 -13.75
CA VAL A 44 -12.51 11.61 -13.32
C VAL A 44 -12.96 12.17 -11.97
N GLU A 45 -14.26 12.42 -11.83
CA GLU A 45 -14.87 13.03 -10.64
C GLU A 45 -14.71 12.12 -9.41
N VAL A 46 -14.94 10.82 -9.55
CA VAL A 46 -14.79 9.87 -8.44
C VAL A 46 -13.33 9.72 -8.02
N ILE A 47 -12.39 9.67 -8.98
CA ILE A 47 -10.97 9.63 -8.63
C ILE A 47 -10.54 10.93 -7.92
N GLU A 48 -11.00 12.10 -8.37
CA GLU A 48 -10.74 13.38 -7.70
C GLU A 48 -11.23 13.37 -6.24
N GLU A 49 -12.43 12.87 -6.02
CA GLU A 49 -13.02 12.73 -4.70
C GLU A 49 -12.24 11.72 -3.83
N CYS A 50 -11.82 10.58 -4.38
CA CYS A 50 -10.97 9.60 -3.68
C CYS A 50 -9.61 10.20 -3.27
N LEU A 51 -8.95 10.92 -4.19
CA LEU A 51 -7.68 11.60 -3.90
C LEU A 51 -7.86 12.66 -2.81
N THR A 52 -8.94 13.44 -2.88
CA THR A 52 -9.29 14.46 -1.88
C THR A 52 -9.63 13.82 -0.52
N ALA A 53 -10.28 12.67 -0.53
CA ALA A 53 -10.63 11.91 0.67
C ALA A 53 -9.41 11.26 1.35
N GLY A 54 -8.27 11.14 0.66
CA GLY A 54 -7.00 10.68 1.23
C GLY A 54 -6.35 9.47 0.56
N MET A 55 -6.86 9.01 -0.58
CA MET A 55 -6.18 8.00 -1.39
C MET A 55 -4.82 8.54 -1.86
N SER A 56 -3.75 7.81 -1.56
CA SER A 56 -2.37 8.22 -1.88
C SER A 56 -1.66 7.26 -2.84
N VAL A 57 -2.16 6.04 -3.02
CA VAL A 57 -1.64 5.08 -3.99
C VAL A 57 -2.79 4.54 -4.81
N ALA A 58 -2.67 4.59 -6.13
CA ALA A 58 -3.61 3.97 -7.06
C ALA A 58 -3.08 2.59 -7.46
N ARG A 59 -3.81 1.54 -7.10
CA ARG A 59 -3.52 0.15 -7.45
C ARG A 59 -4.26 -0.24 -8.73
N PHE A 60 -3.52 -0.78 -9.68
CA PHE A 60 -3.99 -1.36 -10.94
C PHE A 60 -3.83 -2.87 -10.85
N ASP A 61 -4.94 -3.58 -10.79
CA ASP A 61 -4.99 -5.00 -10.53
C ASP A 61 -5.04 -5.78 -11.86
N PHE A 62 -3.90 -6.33 -12.31
CA PHE A 62 -3.81 -7.01 -13.62
C PHE A 62 -4.37 -8.44 -13.61
N SER A 63 -4.82 -8.94 -12.46
CA SER A 63 -5.67 -10.14 -12.40
C SER A 63 -7.06 -9.85 -12.97
N TRP A 64 -7.42 -8.57 -13.12
CA TRP A 64 -8.74 -8.10 -13.53
C TRP A 64 -8.64 -7.02 -14.62
N MET A 65 -9.41 -7.17 -15.71
CA MET A 65 -9.35 -6.32 -16.91
C MET A 65 -8.00 -6.35 -17.66
N ASP A 66 -7.98 -5.81 -18.88
CA ASP A 66 -6.80 -5.81 -19.75
C ASP A 66 -5.97 -4.53 -19.65
N ALA A 67 -4.81 -4.53 -20.31
CA ALA A 67 -3.90 -3.38 -20.32
C ALA A 67 -4.52 -2.12 -20.96
N THR A 68 -5.51 -2.28 -21.86
CA THR A 68 -6.20 -1.15 -22.50
C THR A 68 -7.04 -0.40 -21.47
N TYR A 69 -7.85 -1.15 -20.70
CA TYR A 69 -8.63 -0.59 -19.60
C TYR A 69 -7.75 0.10 -18.55
N HIS A 70 -6.64 -0.52 -18.16
CA HIS A 70 -5.70 0.06 -17.19
C HIS A 70 -5.03 1.33 -17.72
N GLN A 71 -4.74 1.42 -19.03
CA GLN A 71 -4.22 2.63 -19.65
C GLN A 71 -5.24 3.78 -19.62
N GLU A 72 -6.49 3.51 -20.00
CA GLU A 72 -7.58 4.50 -19.91
C GLU A 72 -7.76 5.00 -18.47
N THR A 73 -7.77 4.07 -17.51
CA THR A 73 -7.88 4.37 -16.07
C THR A 73 -6.74 5.27 -15.60
N LEU A 74 -5.51 5.01 -16.06
CA LEU A 74 -4.34 5.80 -15.70
C LEU A 74 -4.41 7.22 -16.27
N ASP A 75 -4.92 7.39 -17.49
CA ASP A 75 -5.07 8.71 -18.09
C ASP A 75 -6.15 9.54 -17.38
N ILE A 76 -7.22 8.89 -16.92
CA ILE A 76 -8.23 9.49 -16.04
C ILE A 76 -7.62 9.88 -14.70
N LEU A 77 -6.82 9.01 -14.07
CA LEU A 77 -6.11 9.31 -12.83
C LEU A 77 -5.19 10.53 -12.98
N ARG A 78 -4.44 10.61 -14.08
CA ARG A 78 -3.56 11.76 -14.39
C ARG A 78 -4.37 13.04 -14.52
N LYS A 79 -5.55 13.00 -15.16
CA LYS A 79 -6.46 14.15 -15.28
C LYS A 79 -7.05 14.56 -13.92
N ALA A 80 -7.51 13.60 -13.13
CA ALA A 80 -8.04 13.83 -11.78
C ALA A 80 -6.97 14.46 -10.86
N ALA A 81 -5.74 13.93 -10.88
CA ALA A 81 -4.60 14.48 -10.14
C ALA A 81 -4.30 15.94 -10.48
N GLN A 82 -4.47 16.33 -11.75
CA GLN A 82 -4.32 17.73 -12.17
C GLN A 82 -5.44 18.64 -11.64
N ASN A 83 -6.65 18.11 -11.44
CA ASN A 83 -7.82 18.87 -11.00
C ASN A 83 -7.88 19.07 -9.48
N VAL A 84 -7.56 18.05 -8.67
CA VAL A 84 -7.51 18.18 -7.19
C VAL A 84 -6.58 19.32 -6.75
N LYS A 85 -5.52 19.55 -7.52
CA LYS A 85 -4.61 20.67 -7.31
C LYS A 85 -5.28 22.06 -7.43
N LYS A 86 -6.28 22.22 -8.30
CA LYS A 86 -7.02 23.50 -8.47
C LYS A 86 -7.88 23.82 -7.24
N LEU A 87 -8.24 22.82 -6.43
CA LEU A 87 -9.16 22.94 -5.30
C LEU A 87 -8.47 23.23 -3.96
N CYS A 88 -7.14 23.11 -3.84
CA CYS A 88 -6.36 23.53 -2.66
C CYS A 88 -5.99 25.03 -2.77
N PRO A 89 -6.65 25.96 -2.05
CA PRO A 89 -6.55 27.38 -2.37
C PRO A 89 -6.01 28.24 -1.22
N ASN A 90 -5.21 29.25 -1.57
CA ASN A 90 -5.49 30.59 -1.06
C ASN A 90 -5.35 31.62 -2.18
N PRO A 91 -6.45 32.25 -2.66
CA PRO A 91 -6.39 33.32 -3.68
C PRO A 91 -5.66 34.59 -3.18
N ALA A 92 -5.36 34.72 -1.89
CA ALA A 92 -4.52 35.81 -1.38
C ALA A 92 -3.02 35.66 -1.73
N LEU A 93 -2.54 34.44 -2.03
CA LEU A 93 -1.14 34.15 -2.39
C LEU A 93 -0.87 34.21 -3.91
N GLN A 94 -1.87 34.59 -4.69
CA GLN A 94 -1.78 34.74 -6.15
C GLN A 94 -1.03 36.02 -6.59
N LYS A 95 -0.59 36.86 -5.63
CA LYS A 95 0.09 38.13 -5.89
C LYS A 95 1.62 38.08 -5.91
N SER A 96 2.25 36.93 -5.72
CA SER A 96 3.71 36.77 -5.87
C SER A 96 4.07 35.86 -7.04
N ASP A 97 4.97 36.31 -7.91
CA ASP A 97 5.41 35.64 -9.15
C ASP A 97 5.95 34.20 -8.94
N ILE A 98 6.37 33.87 -7.72
CA ILE A 98 6.86 32.53 -7.35
C ILE A 98 5.71 31.50 -7.24
N THR A 99 4.54 31.88 -6.74
CA THR A 99 3.42 30.95 -6.52
C THR A 99 2.84 30.40 -7.82
N THR A 100 2.84 31.22 -8.88
CA THR A 100 2.33 30.87 -10.21
C THR A 100 3.24 29.86 -10.94
N ARG A 101 4.55 29.86 -10.62
CA ARG A 101 5.54 28.94 -11.23
C ARG A 101 5.78 27.68 -10.40
N VAL A 102 5.77 27.76 -9.07
CA VAL A 102 5.75 26.60 -8.14
C VAL A 102 4.52 25.71 -8.41
N GLY A 103 3.40 26.32 -8.79
CA GLY A 103 2.20 25.64 -9.30
C GLY A 103 2.41 24.83 -10.58
N ASN A 104 3.55 24.96 -11.28
CA ASN A 104 3.85 24.25 -12.51
C ASN A 104 4.71 22.99 -12.36
N MET A 105 5.58 22.87 -11.35
CA MET A 105 6.42 21.67 -11.17
C MET A 105 5.77 20.62 -10.26
N MET A 106 5.00 21.06 -9.26
CA MET A 106 4.15 20.22 -8.40
C MET A 106 2.92 19.64 -9.17
N LYS A 107 2.92 19.68 -10.51
CA LYS A 107 1.76 19.39 -11.40
C LYS A 107 1.41 17.91 -11.53
N LEU A 108 2.27 16.99 -11.07
CA LEU A 108 2.22 15.59 -11.47
C LEU A 108 2.03 14.56 -10.34
N MET A 109 1.89 15.00 -9.09
CA MET A 109 1.96 14.09 -7.93
C MET A 109 0.79 14.24 -6.98
N ALA A 110 -0.25 13.46 -7.24
CA ALA A 110 -1.35 13.22 -6.29
C ALA A 110 -1.38 11.78 -5.77
N SER A 111 -0.68 10.86 -6.44
CA SER A 111 -0.60 9.45 -6.02
C SER A 111 0.62 8.74 -6.58
N ALA A 112 1.00 7.64 -5.93
CA ALA A 112 1.87 6.63 -6.52
C ALA A 112 1.06 5.66 -7.39
N ILE A 113 1.69 5.11 -8.42
CA ILE A 113 1.13 4.07 -9.30
C ILE A 113 1.67 2.71 -8.84
N MET A 114 0.77 1.84 -8.40
CA MET A 114 1.06 0.46 -8.02
C MET A 114 0.48 -0.51 -9.05
N LEU A 115 1.33 -1.34 -9.65
CA LEU A 115 0.93 -2.46 -10.51
C LEU A 115 0.87 -3.72 -9.66
N ASP A 116 -0.28 -4.37 -9.58
CA ASP A 116 -0.43 -5.65 -8.89
C ASP A 116 -0.42 -6.81 -9.91
N THR A 117 0.51 -7.75 -9.73
CA THR A 117 0.68 -8.90 -10.62
C THR A 117 -0.43 -9.92 -10.40
N MET A 118 -0.74 -10.74 -11.40
CA MET A 118 -1.64 -11.89 -11.22
C MET A 118 -0.99 -12.93 -10.32
N GLY A 119 0.25 -13.31 -10.64
CA GLY A 119 0.97 -14.35 -9.92
C GLY A 119 0.44 -15.78 -10.19
N PRO A 120 0.87 -16.77 -9.38
CA PRO A 120 0.58 -18.20 -9.56
C PRO A 120 -0.84 -18.60 -9.13
N GLU A 121 -1.86 -17.99 -9.72
CA GLU A 121 -3.26 -18.26 -9.39
C GLU A 121 -3.84 -19.42 -10.21
N ILE A 122 -4.51 -20.38 -9.55
CA ILE A 122 -5.27 -21.42 -10.24
C ILE A 122 -6.69 -20.94 -10.46
N GLN A 123 -7.14 -20.88 -11.71
CA GLN A 123 -8.50 -20.44 -12.04
C GLN A 123 -9.37 -21.59 -12.54
N VAL A 124 -10.63 -21.61 -12.08
CA VAL A 124 -11.68 -22.47 -12.62
C VAL A 124 -12.14 -21.90 -13.97
N HIS A 125 -12.17 -22.73 -15.00
CA HIS A 125 -12.62 -22.34 -16.33
C HIS A 125 -14.16 -22.34 -16.40
N ASN A 126 -14.76 -21.16 -16.28
CA ASN A 126 -16.21 -20.95 -16.44
C ASN A 126 -16.55 -19.89 -17.51
N PRO A 127 -16.35 -20.19 -18.81
CA PRO A 127 -16.45 -19.19 -19.88
C PRO A 127 -17.84 -18.59 -20.03
N ASN A 128 -18.90 -19.32 -19.66
CA ASN A 128 -20.28 -18.87 -19.78
C ASN A 128 -20.76 -18.07 -18.55
N GLY A 129 -19.95 -18.02 -17.48
CA GLY A 129 -20.33 -17.38 -16.22
C GLY A 129 -21.55 -18.00 -15.52
N GLY A 130 -21.97 -19.20 -15.95
CA GLY A 130 -23.15 -19.88 -15.43
C GLY A 130 -22.97 -20.29 -13.97
N ALA A 131 -24.09 -20.35 -13.23
CA ALA A 131 -24.08 -20.76 -11.83
C ALA A 131 -23.81 -22.26 -11.70
N ILE A 132 -22.91 -22.63 -10.80
CA ILE A 132 -22.55 -24.02 -10.48
C ILE A 132 -22.95 -24.29 -9.04
N GLU A 133 -23.95 -25.14 -8.84
CA GLU A 133 -24.44 -25.49 -7.51
C GLU A 133 -23.73 -26.73 -6.96
N LEU A 134 -22.93 -26.54 -5.91
CA LEU A 134 -22.23 -27.61 -5.21
C LEU A 134 -22.95 -27.87 -3.89
N LYS A 135 -23.27 -29.14 -3.60
CA LYS A 135 -23.97 -29.54 -2.37
C LYS A 135 -23.02 -30.28 -1.44
N ALA A 136 -23.05 -29.93 -0.15
CA ALA A 136 -22.26 -30.61 0.87
C ALA A 136 -22.50 -32.13 0.84
N GLY A 137 -21.42 -32.90 0.94
CA GLY A 137 -21.44 -34.37 0.88
C GLY A 137 -21.41 -34.96 -0.53
N ASN A 138 -21.60 -34.16 -1.58
CA ASN A 138 -21.44 -34.62 -2.96
C ASN A 138 -19.96 -34.71 -3.34
N HIS A 139 -19.71 -35.39 -4.46
CA HIS A 139 -18.39 -35.48 -5.08
C HIS A 139 -18.28 -34.54 -6.28
N VAL A 140 -17.09 -33.98 -6.48
CA VAL A 140 -16.74 -33.17 -7.64
C VAL A 140 -15.34 -33.55 -8.13
N ILE A 141 -15.14 -33.54 -9.44
CA ILE A 141 -13.88 -33.87 -10.08
C ILE A 141 -13.23 -32.57 -10.56
N ILE A 142 -12.00 -32.30 -10.10
CA ILE A 142 -11.17 -31.23 -10.65
C ILE A 142 -10.30 -31.81 -11.77
N THR A 143 -10.33 -31.18 -12.93
CA THR A 143 -9.65 -31.70 -14.13
C THR A 143 -8.92 -30.60 -14.91
N PRO A 144 -7.74 -30.87 -15.49
CA PRO A 144 -7.11 -29.93 -16.43
C PRO A 144 -7.73 -29.98 -17.84
N ASP A 145 -8.65 -30.91 -18.11
CA ASP A 145 -9.31 -31.03 -19.41
C ASP A 145 -10.34 -29.89 -19.62
N LEU A 146 -9.88 -28.81 -20.25
CA LEU A 146 -10.69 -27.63 -20.59
C LEU A 146 -11.78 -27.91 -21.64
N SER A 147 -11.82 -29.10 -22.26
CA SER A 147 -12.91 -29.49 -23.16
C SER A 147 -14.20 -29.87 -22.40
N LYS A 148 -14.10 -30.11 -21.10
CA LYS A 148 -15.25 -30.40 -20.24
C LYS A 148 -15.97 -29.10 -19.87
N ALA A 149 -17.30 -29.15 -19.91
CA ALA A 149 -18.11 -28.06 -19.39
C ALA A 149 -18.11 -28.07 -17.86
N PRO A 150 -18.01 -26.91 -17.19
CA PRO A 150 -18.13 -26.84 -15.74
C PRO A 150 -19.55 -27.22 -15.27
N SER A 151 -19.64 -28.06 -14.25
CA SER A 151 -20.89 -28.52 -13.65
C SER A 151 -20.70 -28.83 -12.15
N ALA A 152 -21.77 -29.29 -11.48
CA ALA A 152 -21.71 -29.71 -10.08
C ALA A 152 -20.79 -30.94 -9.87
N GLU A 153 -20.53 -31.70 -10.94
CA GLU A 153 -19.71 -32.92 -10.93
C GLU A 153 -18.29 -32.70 -11.46
N ILE A 154 -18.05 -31.68 -12.29
CA ILE A 154 -16.75 -31.45 -12.94
C ILE A 154 -16.39 -29.95 -12.91
N LEU A 155 -15.20 -29.64 -12.40
CA LEU A 155 -14.60 -28.31 -12.42
C LEU A 155 -13.29 -28.32 -13.23
N PRO A 156 -13.31 -27.82 -14.47
CA PRO A 156 -12.10 -27.67 -15.27
C PRO A 156 -11.22 -26.52 -14.74
N ILE A 157 -9.90 -26.71 -14.70
CA ILE A 157 -8.93 -25.71 -14.24
C ILE A 157 -7.80 -25.50 -15.25
N LYS A 158 -7.18 -24.31 -15.22
CA LYS A 158 -6.02 -23.99 -16.05
C LYS A 158 -4.68 -24.41 -15.40
N PHE A 159 -4.58 -25.64 -14.90
CA PHE A 159 -3.35 -26.16 -14.30
C PHE A 159 -3.27 -27.70 -14.37
N GLY A 160 -2.31 -28.22 -15.14
CA GLY A 160 -2.16 -29.65 -15.43
C GLY A 160 -1.57 -30.49 -14.29
N ASP A 161 -0.75 -29.88 -13.44
CA ASP A 161 0.03 -30.62 -12.44
C ASP A 161 -0.64 -30.72 -11.07
N LEU A 162 -1.93 -30.35 -10.94
CA LEU A 162 -2.62 -30.38 -9.65
C LEU A 162 -2.59 -31.75 -9.00
N ALA A 163 -2.90 -32.81 -9.76
CA ALA A 163 -2.91 -34.18 -9.24
C ALA A 163 -1.55 -34.68 -8.73
N LYS A 164 -0.44 -34.05 -9.14
CA LYS A 164 0.92 -34.34 -8.66
C LYS A 164 1.28 -33.54 -7.41
N ALA A 165 0.65 -32.38 -7.23
CA ALA A 165 0.93 -31.47 -6.11
C ALA A 165 0.19 -31.86 -4.81
N VAL A 166 -0.92 -32.58 -4.93
CA VAL A 166 -1.87 -32.80 -3.82
C VAL A 166 -1.88 -34.26 -3.36
N LYS A 167 -2.26 -34.47 -2.10
CA LYS A 167 -2.46 -35.79 -1.48
C LYS A 167 -3.84 -35.87 -0.84
N LYS A 168 -4.28 -37.10 -0.54
CA LYS A 168 -5.53 -37.34 0.18
C LYS A 168 -5.56 -36.56 1.49
N GLY A 169 -6.67 -35.86 1.73
CA GLY A 169 -6.89 -35.03 2.91
C GLY A 169 -6.49 -33.56 2.75
N ASP A 170 -5.78 -33.19 1.67
CA ASP A 170 -5.55 -31.78 1.35
C ASP A 170 -6.88 -31.08 1.04
N THR A 171 -6.92 -29.76 1.21
CA THR A 171 -8.14 -28.98 1.02
C THR A 171 -7.97 -27.89 -0.03
N PHE A 172 -9.04 -27.66 -0.78
CA PHE A 172 -9.12 -26.53 -1.71
C PHE A 172 -10.20 -25.57 -1.25
N PHE A 173 -9.90 -24.29 -1.38
CA PHE A 173 -10.88 -23.23 -1.30
C PHE A 173 -11.10 -22.71 -2.72
N ILE A 174 -12.36 -22.67 -3.17
CA ILE A 174 -12.73 -22.03 -4.43
C ILE A 174 -13.70 -20.91 -4.11
N GLY A 175 -13.38 -19.70 -4.57
CA GLY A 175 -14.19 -18.51 -4.35
C GLY A 175 -14.18 -17.56 -5.54
N GLN A 176 -15.04 -16.55 -5.50
CA GLN A 176 -14.97 -15.45 -6.46
C GLN A 176 -13.67 -14.66 -6.25
N TYR A 177 -13.10 -14.11 -7.33
CA TYR A 177 -11.98 -13.17 -7.23
C TYR A 177 -12.30 -12.01 -6.25
N LEU A 178 -11.38 -11.72 -5.32
CA LEU A 178 -11.58 -10.80 -4.18
C LEU A 178 -12.81 -11.14 -3.30
N PHE A 179 -12.99 -12.44 -3.01
CA PHE A 179 -14.03 -12.94 -2.12
C PHE A 179 -14.00 -12.28 -0.74
N THR A 180 -15.18 -11.95 -0.22
CA THR A 180 -15.34 -11.11 0.98
C THR A 180 -15.51 -11.87 2.29
N GLY A 181 -15.66 -13.19 2.27
CA GLY A 181 -16.02 -13.97 3.47
C GLY A 181 -17.52 -14.02 3.75
N SER A 182 -18.31 -13.08 3.24
CA SER A 182 -19.75 -12.94 3.53
C SER A 182 -20.68 -13.59 2.50
N GLU A 183 -20.15 -14.06 1.38
CA GLU A 183 -20.95 -14.55 0.26
C GLU A 183 -21.14 -16.08 0.34
N THR A 184 -22.30 -16.60 -0.07
CA THR A 184 -22.55 -18.04 -0.27
C THR A 184 -21.92 -18.60 -1.56
N THR A 185 -20.86 -17.93 -2.03
CA THR A 185 -20.21 -18.12 -3.35
C THR A 185 -18.85 -18.79 -3.25
N SER A 186 -18.52 -19.39 -2.10
CA SER A 186 -17.28 -20.12 -1.91
C SER A 186 -17.51 -21.54 -1.40
N VAL A 187 -16.66 -22.45 -1.86
CA VAL A 187 -16.74 -23.87 -1.54
C VAL A 187 -15.39 -24.38 -1.04
N TRP A 188 -15.46 -25.17 0.02
CA TRP A 188 -14.37 -25.98 0.52
C TRP A 188 -14.49 -27.39 -0.04
N LEU A 189 -13.39 -27.89 -0.58
CA LEU A 189 -13.26 -29.23 -1.11
C LEU A 189 -12.17 -29.97 -0.32
N GLU A 190 -12.34 -31.27 -0.12
CA GLU A 190 -11.32 -32.16 0.47
C GLU A 190 -10.94 -33.23 -0.54
N VAL A 191 -9.63 -33.39 -0.78
CA VAL A 191 -9.10 -34.38 -1.73
C VAL A 191 -9.33 -35.78 -1.19
N LEU A 192 -10.06 -36.61 -1.94
CA LEU A 192 -10.28 -38.01 -1.60
C LEU A 192 -9.18 -38.90 -2.20
N GLU A 193 -8.90 -38.69 -3.48
CA GLU A 193 -7.90 -39.44 -4.26
C GLU A 193 -7.58 -38.72 -5.57
N THR A 194 -6.50 -39.14 -6.21
CA THR A 194 -6.13 -38.71 -7.57
C THR A 194 -6.28 -39.89 -8.53
N SER A 195 -6.83 -39.63 -9.72
CA SER A 195 -7.05 -40.63 -10.76
C SER A 195 -6.55 -40.10 -12.11
N GLY A 196 -5.32 -40.46 -12.46
CA GLY A 196 -4.62 -39.87 -13.61
C GLY A 196 -4.33 -38.39 -13.32
N GLU A 197 -4.81 -37.50 -14.19
CA GLU A 197 -4.68 -36.04 -14.02
C GLU A 197 -5.86 -35.41 -13.24
N ASN A 198 -6.86 -36.21 -12.88
CA ASN A 198 -8.04 -35.74 -12.17
C ASN A 198 -7.88 -35.85 -10.65
N VAL A 199 -8.49 -34.91 -9.93
CA VAL A 199 -8.56 -34.92 -8.47
C VAL A 199 -10.01 -35.08 -8.04
N ASN A 200 -10.32 -36.22 -7.40
CA ASN A 200 -11.65 -36.50 -6.87
C ASN A 200 -11.77 -35.86 -5.48
N CYS A 201 -12.77 -35.00 -5.31
CA CYS A 201 -12.95 -34.22 -4.09
C CYS A 201 -14.33 -34.44 -3.46
N LEU A 202 -14.39 -34.32 -2.14
CA LEU A 202 -15.61 -34.21 -1.35
C LEU A 202 -15.96 -32.74 -1.13
N VAL A 203 -17.21 -32.37 -1.42
CA VAL A 203 -17.73 -31.02 -1.14
C VAL A 203 -18.05 -30.88 0.35
N LYS A 204 -17.41 -29.93 1.03
CA LYS A 204 -17.54 -29.74 2.50
C LYS A 204 -18.68 -28.82 2.90
N ASN A 205 -19.06 -27.87 2.04
CA ASN A 205 -20.19 -26.97 2.26
C ASN A 205 -20.99 -26.75 0.97
N THR A 206 -22.27 -26.43 1.12
CA THR A 206 -23.14 -26.07 0.00
C THR A 206 -22.86 -24.64 -0.44
N ALA A 207 -22.67 -24.41 -1.74
CA ALA A 207 -22.39 -23.10 -2.31
C ALA A 207 -22.84 -23.02 -3.78
N THR A 208 -23.04 -21.80 -4.26
CA THR A 208 -23.30 -21.52 -5.67
C THR A 208 -22.19 -20.64 -6.22
N LEU A 209 -21.34 -21.21 -7.07
CA LEU A 209 -20.30 -20.44 -7.77
C LEU A 209 -20.96 -19.72 -8.96
N ALA A 210 -21.11 -18.40 -8.91
CA ALA A 210 -21.68 -17.59 -9.98
C ALA A 210 -20.70 -16.53 -10.52
N GLY A 211 -20.59 -16.43 -11.85
CA GLY A 211 -19.65 -15.53 -12.53
C GLY A 211 -18.52 -16.23 -13.28
N PRO A 212 -17.73 -15.46 -14.05
CA PRO A 212 -16.77 -16.00 -15.01
C PRO A 212 -15.41 -16.35 -14.42
N ILE A 213 -15.06 -15.80 -13.25
CA ILE A 213 -13.72 -15.93 -12.65
C ILE A 213 -13.86 -16.43 -11.21
N PHE A 214 -13.43 -17.67 -10.99
CA PHE A 214 -13.20 -18.23 -9.66
C PHE A 214 -11.77 -18.67 -9.53
N THR A 215 -11.25 -18.46 -8.34
CA THR A 215 -9.87 -18.73 -7.99
C THR A 215 -9.87 -19.90 -7.02
N MET A 216 -8.93 -20.81 -7.22
CA MET A 216 -8.77 -21.99 -6.42
C MET A 216 -7.44 -21.88 -5.67
N HIS A 217 -7.54 -21.88 -4.35
CA HIS A 217 -6.40 -21.90 -3.46
C HIS A 217 -6.25 -23.30 -2.85
N ALA A 218 -5.05 -23.87 -2.96
CA ALA A 218 -4.74 -25.15 -2.33
C ALA A 218 -4.08 -24.91 -0.97
N SER A 219 -4.81 -25.23 0.10
CA SER A 219 -4.40 -24.87 1.45
C SER A 219 -3.17 -25.67 1.88
N GLN A 220 -2.11 -24.98 2.27
CA GLN A 220 -0.83 -25.58 2.70
C GLN A 220 -0.19 -26.54 1.67
N VAL A 221 -0.41 -26.29 0.38
CA VAL A 221 0.16 -27.08 -0.72
C VAL A 221 1.06 -26.20 -1.59
N HIS A 222 2.27 -26.69 -1.87
CA HIS A 222 3.16 -26.03 -2.83
C HIS A 222 2.64 -26.24 -4.26
N ILE A 223 2.31 -25.14 -4.94
CA ILE A 223 1.92 -25.13 -6.35
C ILE A 223 3.11 -24.70 -7.20
N GLY A 224 3.56 -25.60 -8.09
CA GLY A 224 4.73 -25.41 -8.95
C GLY A 224 4.56 -24.41 -10.11
N LEU A 225 3.66 -23.43 -9.98
CA LEU A 225 3.55 -22.32 -10.93
C LEU A 225 4.66 -21.29 -10.64
N PRO A 226 5.21 -20.62 -11.67
CA PRO A 226 6.18 -19.55 -11.47
C PRO A 226 5.53 -18.36 -10.77
N THR A 227 6.25 -17.68 -9.87
CA THR A 227 5.71 -16.51 -9.18
C THR A 227 5.44 -15.36 -10.16
N LEU A 228 6.28 -15.21 -11.20
CA LEU A 228 6.02 -14.34 -12.34
C LEU A 228 5.54 -15.15 -13.55
N SER A 229 4.26 -15.00 -13.90
CA SER A 229 3.74 -15.57 -15.13
C SER A 229 4.32 -14.86 -16.36
N GLU A 230 4.22 -15.50 -17.54
CA GLU A 230 4.61 -14.84 -18.80
C GLU A 230 3.74 -13.60 -19.09
N TYR A 231 2.48 -13.61 -18.63
CA TYR A 231 1.61 -12.43 -18.70
C TYR A 231 2.12 -11.30 -17.81
N ASP A 232 2.53 -11.59 -16.57
CA ASP A 232 3.10 -10.59 -15.66
C ASP A 232 4.36 -9.95 -16.27
N LYS A 233 5.28 -10.77 -16.80
CA LYS A 233 6.48 -10.28 -17.49
C LYS A 233 6.14 -9.40 -18.68
N GLN A 234 5.14 -9.79 -19.48
CA GLN A 234 4.66 -9.00 -20.62
C GLN A 234 4.09 -7.66 -20.17
N VAL A 235 3.22 -7.65 -19.17
CA VAL A 235 2.58 -6.44 -18.63
C VAL A 235 3.62 -5.49 -18.04
N ILE A 236 4.58 -5.99 -17.27
CA ILE A 236 5.65 -5.18 -16.67
C ILE A 236 6.53 -4.56 -17.75
N SER A 237 6.97 -5.35 -18.74
CA SER A 237 7.85 -4.87 -19.81
C SER A 237 7.18 -3.92 -20.80
N THR A 238 5.86 -4.02 -20.97
CA THR A 238 5.08 -3.15 -21.88
C THR A 238 4.45 -1.99 -21.12
N TRP A 239 3.32 -2.24 -20.44
CA TRP A 239 2.54 -1.22 -19.74
C TRP A 239 3.31 -0.61 -18.56
N GLY A 240 3.97 -1.44 -17.75
CA GLY A 240 4.75 -0.99 -16.60
C GLY A 240 5.89 -0.06 -16.98
N SER A 241 6.67 -0.45 -17.99
CA SER A 241 7.81 0.35 -18.48
C SER A 241 7.38 1.66 -19.10
N GLN A 242 6.34 1.64 -19.96
CA GLN A 242 5.81 2.83 -20.61
C GLN A 242 5.27 3.87 -19.62
N ASN A 243 4.66 3.40 -18.52
CA ASN A 243 4.00 4.28 -17.55
C ASN A 243 4.86 4.64 -16.35
N SER A 244 6.10 4.13 -16.27
CA SER A 244 7.04 4.37 -15.16
C SER A 244 6.37 4.07 -13.82
N VAL A 245 5.91 2.82 -13.64
CA VAL A 245 5.26 2.37 -12.42
C VAL A 245 6.18 2.55 -11.20
N ASP A 246 5.61 3.04 -10.10
CA ASP A 246 6.37 3.37 -8.90
C ASP A 246 6.64 2.13 -8.05
N ILE A 247 5.64 1.24 -7.97
CA ILE A 247 5.63 0.05 -7.13
C ILE A 247 5.05 -1.12 -7.92
N ILE A 248 5.69 -2.29 -7.85
CA ILE A 248 5.09 -3.57 -8.22
C ILE A 248 4.75 -4.32 -6.95
N SER A 249 3.48 -4.71 -6.85
CA SER A 249 2.94 -5.58 -5.83
C SER A 249 3.06 -7.02 -6.35
N LEU A 250 3.93 -7.83 -5.74
CA LEU A 250 4.28 -9.18 -6.17
C LEU A 250 3.39 -10.21 -5.46
N SER A 251 2.33 -10.65 -6.14
CA SER A 251 1.36 -11.64 -5.64
C SER A 251 2.01 -13.00 -5.34
N HIS A 252 1.50 -13.65 -4.30
CA HIS A 252 1.92 -14.96 -3.79
C HIS A 252 3.44 -15.12 -3.65
N THR A 253 4.11 -14.12 -3.06
CA THR A 253 5.56 -14.21 -2.80
C THR A 253 5.83 -15.33 -1.79
N ARG A 254 6.62 -16.34 -2.18
CA ARG A 254 6.91 -17.53 -1.35
C ARG A 254 8.27 -17.48 -0.66
N SER A 255 9.21 -16.74 -1.22
CA SER A 255 10.61 -16.70 -0.76
C SER A 255 11.30 -15.40 -1.13
N GLY A 256 12.49 -15.16 -0.59
CA GLY A 256 13.36 -14.07 -1.04
C GLY A 256 13.84 -14.23 -2.50
N GLU A 257 13.87 -15.45 -3.03
CA GLU A 257 14.24 -15.70 -4.43
C GLU A 257 13.23 -15.06 -5.39
N ASP A 258 11.93 -15.18 -5.12
CA ASP A 258 10.86 -14.60 -5.94
C ASP A 258 11.05 -13.07 -6.09
N VAL A 259 11.45 -12.42 -5.01
CA VAL A 259 11.74 -10.98 -5.00
C VAL A 259 12.99 -10.67 -5.81
N ARG A 260 14.04 -11.49 -5.71
CA ARG A 260 15.29 -11.36 -6.48
C ARG A 260 15.09 -11.64 -7.98
N GLU A 261 14.21 -12.56 -8.34
CA GLU A 261 13.81 -12.82 -9.72
C GLU A 261 13.16 -11.57 -10.33
N LEU A 262 12.14 -11.02 -9.66
CA LEU A 262 11.50 -9.79 -10.13
C LEU A 262 12.49 -8.62 -10.18
N ARG A 263 13.36 -8.48 -9.16
CA ARG A 263 14.42 -7.45 -9.15
C ARG A 263 15.29 -7.53 -10.39
N SER A 264 15.74 -8.74 -10.74
CA SER A 264 16.59 -9.00 -11.91
C SER A 264 15.84 -8.72 -13.21
N PHE A 265 14.55 -9.07 -13.27
CA PHE A 265 13.69 -8.78 -14.42
C PHE A 265 13.49 -7.26 -14.62
N LEU A 266 13.28 -6.49 -13.55
CA LEU A 266 13.15 -5.04 -13.63
C LEU A 266 14.45 -4.37 -14.08
N GLN A 267 15.59 -4.84 -13.59
CA GLN A 267 16.90 -4.34 -14.00
C GLN A 267 17.16 -4.55 -15.49
N SER A 268 16.79 -5.71 -16.04
CA SER A 268 16.97 -6.00 -17.47
C SER A 268 16.06 -5.18 -18.39
N HIS A 269 15.01 -4.57 -17.85
CA HIS A 269 14.05 -3.73 -18.60
C HIS A 269 14.16 -2.23 -18.26
N ASP A 270 15.27 -1.80 -17.66
CA ASP A 270 15.50 -0.40 -17.27
C ASP A 270 14.41 0.14 -16.32
N LEU A 271 13.96 -0.69 -15.36
CA LEU A 271 13.01 -0.34 -14.30
C LEU A 271 13.67 -0.44 -12.91
N HIS A 272 14.95 -0.09 -12.82
CA HIS A 272 15.77 -0.18 -11.61
C HIS A 272 15.23 0.64 -10.43
N ASP A 273 14.45 1.69 -10.70
CA ASP A 273 13.87 2.57 -9.68
C ASP A 273 12.54 2.04 -9.12
N THR A 274 11.87 1.07 -9.77
CA THR A 274 10.58 0.53 -9.32
C THR A 274 10.76 -0.31 -8.05
N GLN A 275 9.95 -0.01 -7.03
CA GLN A 275 9.97 -0.74 -5.76
C GLN A 275 9.17 -2.05 -5.86
N ILE A 276 9.60 -3.07 -5.12
CA ILE A 276 8.89 -4.36 -5.03
C ILE A 276 8.26 -4.48 -3.65
N TYR A 277 6.93 -4.60 -3.61
CA TYR A 277 6.17 -4.87 -2.41
C TYR A 277 5.73 -6.33 -2.45
N ALA A 278 6.32 -7.17 -1.60
CA ALA A 278 5.99 -8.59 -1.56
C ALA A 278 4.63 -8.81 -0.90
N LYS A 279 3.70 -9.50 -1.59
CA LYS A 279 2.43 -9.93 -1.01
C LYS A 279 2.61 -11.30 -0.37
N VAL A 280 2.45 -11.35 0.96
CA VAL A 280 2.49 -12.59 1.73
C VAL A 280 1.07 -13.12 1.85
N GLU A 281 0.81 -14.21 1.13
CA GLU A 281 -0.53 -14.75 0.83
C GLU A 281 -0.68 -16.24 1.13
N ASN A 282 0.41 -16.94 1.44
CA ASN A 282 0.39 -18.37 1.69
C ASN A 282 1.37 -18.76 2.81
N PHE A 283 1.31 -20.03 3.21
CA PHE A 283 2.13 -20.59 4.28
C PHE A 283 3.63 -20.54 3.96
N GLU A 284 4.05 -20.65 2.69
CA GLU A 284 5.48 -20.58 2.31
C GLU A 284 6.02 -19.17 2.53
N GLY A 285 5.28 -18.14 2.12
CA GLY A 285 5.64 -16.75 2.36
C GLY A 285 5.63 -16.39 3.85
N LEU A 286 4.81 -17.08 4.65
CA LEU A 286 4.84 -16.96 6.10
C LEU A 286 6.11 -17.58 6.70
N ASP A 287 6.51 -18.77 6.24
CA ASP A 287 7.69 -19.49 6.74
C ASP A 287 8.99 -18.76 6.38
N HIS A 288 9.09 -18.24 5.15
CA HIS A 288 10.24 -17.49 4.65
C HIS A 288 10.12 -15.97 4.81
N PHE A 289 9.25 -15.49 5.71
CA PHE A 289 8.94 -14.07 5.85
C PHE A 289 10.18 -13.18 6.05
N ASP A 290 11.16 -13.66 6.82
CA ASP A 290 12.36 -12.88 7.12
C ASP A 290 13.24 -12.67 5.87
N GLU A 291 13.37 -13.68 5.01
CA GLU A 291 14.09 -13.58 3.74
C GLU A 291 13.37 -12.64 2.76
N ILE A 292 12.04 -12.76 2.68
CA ILE A 292 11.19 -11.86 1.88
C ILE A 292 11.36 -10.43 2.37
N LEU A 293 11.30 -10.21 3.68
CA LEU A 293 11.46 -8.89 4.27
C LEU A 293 12.86 -8.32 4.01
N GLU A 294 13.91 -9.13 3.94
CA GLU A 294 15.27 -8.66 3.64
C GLU A 294 15.39 -8.15 2.19
N GLU A 295 14.75 -8.82 1.23
CA GLU A 295 14.86 -8.53 -0.21
C GLU A 295 13.84 -7.49 -0.72
N ALA A 296 12.64 -7.43 -0.14
CA ALA A 296 11.54 -6.57 -0.60
C ALA A 296 11.73 -5.11 -0.16
N ASP A 297 11.16 -4.15 -0.90
CA ASP A 297 11.16 -2.73 -0.49
C ASP A 297 10.05 -2.40 0.51
N GLY A 298 8.98 -3.21 0.48
CA GLY A 298 7.84 -3.15 1.38
C GLY A 298 7.10 -4.49 1.37
N VAL A 299 6.09 -4.62 2.24
CA VAL A 299 5.31 -5.85 2.38
C VAL A 299 3.82 -5.51 2.38
N ILE A 300 3.03 -6.31 1.67
CA ILE A 300 1.57 -6.29 1.75
C ILE A 300 1.15 -7.59 2.44
N ILE A 301 0.42 -7.47 3.55
CA ILE A 301 -0.11 -8.62 4.30
C ILE A 301 -1.53 -8.88 3.79
N SER A 302 -1.68 -9.93 2.98
CA SER A 302 -2.98 -10.35 2.47
C SER A 302 -3.67 -11.32 3.41
N ARG A 303 -4.62 -10.79 4.19
CA ARG A 303 -5.37 -11.58 5.18
C ARG A 303 -6.46 -12.44 4.56
N GLY A 304 -6.85 -12.14 3.33
CA GLY A 304 -7.83 -12.92 2.58
C GLY A 304 -7.27 -14.29 2.25
N ASP A 305 -6.21 -14.32 1.44
CA ASP A 305 -5.62 -15.57 0.94
C ASP A 305 -4.87 -16.32 2.05
N LEU A 306 -4.09 -15.60 2.87
CA LEU A 306 -3.37 -16.25 3.98
C LEU A 306 -4.33 -16.79 5.04
N GLY A 307 -5.52 -16.20 5.16
CA GLY A 307 -6.59 -16.69 6.03
C GLY A 307 -7.17 -18.05 5.60
N ILE A 308 -6.88 -18.50 4.37
CA ILE A 308 -7.24 -19.83 3.87
C ILE A 308 -6.24 -20.89 4.36
N ASP A 309 -4.95 -20.52 4.49
CA ASP A 309 -3.89 -21.41 4.98
C ASP A 309 -3.84 -21.50 6.51
N LEU A 310 -4.31 -20.45 7.20
CA LEU A 310 -4.23 -20.34 8.65
C LEU A 310 -5.58 -20.58 9.33
N PRO A 311 -5.60 -21.23 10.51
CA PRO A 311 -6.76 -21.17 11.39
C PRO A 311 -7.14 -19.72 11.69
N PRO A 312 -8.44 -19.36 11.71
CA PRO A 312 -8.89 -17.98 11.89
C PRO A 312 -8.40 -17.35 13.19
N GLU A 313 -8.27 -18.14 14.25
CA GLU A 313 -7.72 -17.72 15.54
C GLU A 313 -6.22 -17.36 15.50
N ASN A 314 -5.49 -17.72 14.44
CA ASN A 314 -4.05 -17.46 14.33
C ASN A 314 -3.70 -16.26 13.44
N VAL A 315 -4.63 -15.78 12.61
CA VAL A 315 -4.38 -14.70 11.64
C VAL A 315 -3.84 -13.43 12.31
N PHE A 316 -4.37 -13.08 13.50
CA PHE A 316 -3.94 -11.87 14.21
C PHE A 316 -2.48 -11.94 14.68
N MET A 317 -1.96 -13.13 15.00
CA MET A 317 -0.59 -13.31 15.48
C MET A 317 0.43 -12.98 14.39
N PHE A 318 0.18 -13.46 13.18
CA PHE A 318 1.02 -13.14 12.03
C PHE A 318 1.00 -11.65 11.74
N GLN A 319 -0.18 -11.03 11.61
CA GLN A 319 -0.31 -9.60 11.32
C GLN A 319 0.53 -8.75 12.28
N LYS A 320 0.36 -8.96 13.61
CA LYS A 320 1.10 -8.20 14.62
C LYS A 320 2.61 -8.40 14.51
N THR A 321 3.04 -9.64 14.30
CA THR A 321 4.46 -10.00 14.21
C THR A 321 5.10 -9.42 12.95
N ALA A 322 4.45 -9.57 11.80
CA ALA A 322 4.93 -9.07 10.51
C ALA A 322 5.00 -7.54 10.48
N ILE A 323 3.96 -6.84 10.94
CA ILE A 323 3.98 -5.36 11.05
C ILE A 323 5.14 -4.93 11.95
N GLN A 324 5.34 -5.59 13.10
CA GLN A 324 6.44 -5.24 14.00
C GLN A 324 7.81 -5.43 13.32
N LYS A 325 8.04 -6.55 12.62
CA LYS A 325 9.29 -6.80 11.89
C LYS A 325 9.53 -5.75 10.80
N CYS A 326 8.51 -5.40 10.01
CA CYS A 326 8.61 -4.34 9.00
C CYS A 326 8.95 -2.97 9.62
N ASN A 327 8.30 -2.61 10.72
CA ASN A 327 8.56 -1.38 11.46
C ASN A 327 10.01 -1.28 11.95
N LEU A 328 10.54 -2.40 12.48
CA LEU A 328 11.92 -2.49 12.96
C LEU A 328 12.94 -2.42 11.81
N ALA A 329 12.64 -3.03 10.67
CA ALA A 329 13.44 -2.95 9.45
C ALA A 329 13.36 -1.56 8.78
N GLY A 330 12.31 -0.78 9.05
CA GLY A 330 12.04 0.49 8.37
C GLY A 330 11.53 0.32 6.94
N LYS A 331 10.84 -0.80 6.67
CA LYS A 331 10.22 -1.11 5.38
C LYS A 331 8.70 -0.94 5.48
N PRO A 332 8.04 -0.25 4.52
CA PRO A 332 6.61 -0.02 4.59
C PRO A 332 5.82 -1.33 4.63
N VAL A 333 4.77 -1.36 5.45
CA VAL A 333 3.84 -2.49 5.53
C VAL A 333 2.41 -2.03 5.31
N ILE A 334 1.66 -2.75 4.47
CA ILE A 334 0.27 -2.43 4.11
C ILE A 334 -0.61 -3.63 4.46
N ILE A 335 -1.79 -3.35 5.04
CA ILE A 335 -2.81 -4.36 5.35
C ILE A 335 -3.99 -4.25 4.38
N THR A 336 -4.52 -5.38 3.91
CA THR A 336 -5.75 -5.44 3.08
C THR A 336 -6.89 -6.16 3.79
N ARG A 337 -8.10 -6.14 3.19
CA ARG A 337 -9.32 -6.87 3.61
C ARG A 337 -9.86 -6.39 4.96
N VAL A 338 -10.08 -5.08 5.12
CA VAL A 338 -10.42 -4.44 6.41
C VAL A 338 -11.87 -3.99 6.55
N VAL A 339 -12.56 -3.63 5.46
CA VAL A 339 -13.91 -3.04 5.48
C VAL A 339 -14.79 -3.60 4.36
N ASP A 340 -14.77 -4.92 4.18
CA ASP A 340 -15.45 -5.62 3.09
C ASP A 340 -16.94 -5.32 2.98
N SER A 341 -17.62 -5.14 4.11
CA SER A 341 -19.05 -4.80 4.11
C SER A 341 -19.34 -3.47 3.38
N MET A 342 -18.35 -2.59 3.23
CA MET A 342 -18.49 -1.31 2.53
C MET A 342 -18.58 -1.43 1.00
N ILE A 343 -18.42 -2.62 0.44
CA ILE A 343 -18.70 -2.87 -0.97
C ILE A 343 -20.17 -2.54 -1.26
N ASP A 344 -21.08 -3.01 -0.41
CA ASP A 344 -22.53 -2.83 -0.58
C ASP A 344 -23.15 -1.87 0.44
N ASN A 345 -22.41 -1.48 1.48
CA ASN A 345 -22.93 -0.65 2.57
C ASN A 345 -22.17 0.68 2.72
N LEU A 346 -22.88 1.75 3.06
CA LEU A 346 -22.27 3.06 3.33
C LEU A 346 -21.41 3.12 4.60
N ARG A 347 -21.49 2.12 5.48
CA ARG A 347 -20.78 2.09 6.76
C ARG A 347 -20.20 0.71 7.01
N PRO A 348 -18.98 0.63 7.57
CA PRO A 348 -18.42 -0.63 8.00
C PRO A 348 -19.14 -1.12 9.27
N THR A 349 -18.98 -2.40 9.55
CA THR A 349 -19.36 -2.99 10.82
C THR A 349 -18.46 -2.46 11.96
N ARG A 350 -18.90 -2.66 13.20
CA ARG A 350 -18.10 -2.31 14.39
C ARG A 350 -16.78 -3.10 14.46
N ALA A 351 -16.80 -4.35 13.99
CA ALA A 351 -15.63 -5.21 13.96
C ALA A 351 -14.60 -4.68 12.96
N GLU A 352 -15.02 -4.39 11.72
CA GLU A 352 -14.17 -3.81 10.68
C GLU A 352 -13.59 -2.45 11.07
N ALA A 353 -14.40 -1.55 11.64
CA ALA A 353 -13.89 -0.26 12.13
C ALA A 353 -12.82 -0.44 13.22
N THR A 354 -13.00 -1.41 14.11
CA THR A 354 -12.03 -1.75 15.15
C THR A 354 -10.79 -2.43 14.58
N ASP A 355 -10.93 -3.21 13.52
CA ASP A 355 -9.83 -3.86 12.82
C ASP A 355 -8.91 -2.84 12.13
N VAL A 356 -9.48 -1.87 11.38
CA VAL A 356 -8.72 -0.74 10.82
C VAL A 356 -7.96 0.01 11.92
N ALA A 357 -8.62 0.36 13.02
CA ALA A 357 -7.99 1.07 14.13
C ALA A 357 -6.83 0.26 14.73
N ASN A 358 -7.01 -1.05 14.95
CA ASN A 358 -5.95 -1.90 15.49
C ASN A 358 -4.77 -2.09 14.53
N ALA A 359 -5.01 -2.18 13.22
CA ALA A 359 -3.92 -2.22 12.24
C ALA A 359 -3.04 -0.96 12.31
N VAL A 360 -3.65 0.22 12.52
CA VAL A 360 -2.93 1.49 12.75
C VAL A 360 -2.16 1.47 14.07
N LEU A 361 -2.77 0.95 15.15
CA LEU A 361 -2.11 0.83 16.45
C LEU A 361 -0.96 -0.19 16.48
N ASP A 362 -1.06 -1.26 15.68
CA ASP A 362 0.03 -2.21 15.43
C ASP A 362 1.18 -1.53 14.67
N GLY A 363 0.88 -0.47 13.92
CA GLY A 363 1.84 0.39 13.25
C GLY A 363 1.94 0.15 11.76
N THR A 364 0.84 -0.20 11.08
CA THR A 364 0.81 -0.28 9.61
C THR A 364 1.15 1.06 8.95
N ASP A 365 1.82 1.02 7.80
CA ASP A 365 2.06 2.21 6.98
C ASP A 365 0.83 2.59 6.16
N GLY A 366 0.05 1.60 5.73
CA GLY A 366 -1.14 1.82 4.92
C GLY A 366 -2.21 0.75 5.03
N ILE A 367 -3.38 1.12 4.51
CA ILE A 367 -4.55 0.25 4.35
C ILE A 367 -4.86 0.18 2.85
N LEU A 368 -5.02 -1.03 2.33
CA LEU A 368 -5.37 -1.30 0.94
C LEU A 368 -6.85 -1.65 0.85
N LEU A 369 -7.58 -0.82 0.10
CA LEU A 369 -8.96 -1.04 -0.31
C LEU A 369 -8.96 -1.76 -1.67
N GLY A 370 -9.47 -2.98 -1.64
CA GLY A 370 -9.53 -3.88 -2.78
C GLY A 370 -10.87 -3.72 -3.50
N ALA A 371 -11.78 -4.64 -3.20
CA ALA A 371 -13.11 -4.67 -3.80
C ALA A 371 -13.93 -3.41 -3.50
N GLU A 372 -13.70 -2.76 -2.36
CA GLU A 372 -14.44 -1.58 -1.88
C GLU A 372 -14.31 -0.40 -2.86
N THR A 373 -13.13 -0.19 -3.44
CA THR A 373 -12.90 0.88 -4.43
C THR A 373 -12.95 0.37 -5.87
N LEU A 374 -12.66 -0.92 -6.11
CA LEU A 374 -12.71 -1.52 -7.45
C LEU A 374 -14.15 -1.61 -7.98
N ARG A 375 -15.02 -2.28 -7.20
CA ARG A 375 -16.39 -2.65 -7.60
C ARG A 375 -17.47 -2.24 -6.60
N GLY A 376 -17.10 -1.68 -5.45
CA GLY A 376 -18.02 -1.24 -4.42
C GLY A 376 -18.89 -0.07 -4.86
N LEU A 377 -20.07 0.05 -4.27
CA LEU A 377 -21.05 1.09 -4.55
C LEU A 377 -20.62 2.46 -4.02
N TYR A 378 -19.71 2.49 -3.03
CA TYR A 378 -19.36 3.69 -2.27
C TYR A 378 -17.83 3.89 -2.14
N PRO A 379 -17.07 3.98 -3.26
CA PRO A 379 -15.60 4.04 -3.23
C PRO A 379 -15.06 5.25 -2.45
N VAL A 380 -15.68 6.43 -2.62
CA VAL A 380 -15.27 7.66 -1.93
C VAL A 380 -15.54 7.58 -0.43
N ASP A 381 -16.71 7.07 -0.04
CA ASP A 381 -17.07 6.89 1.37
C ASP A 381 -16.19 5.86 2.07
N ALA A 382 -15.77 4.79 1.36
CA ALA A 382 -14.83 3.81 1.87
C ALA A 382 -13.47 4.47 2.19
N VAL A 383 -12.89 5.21 1.24
CA VAL A 383 -11.65 5.97 1.46
C VAL A 383 -11.81 6.97 2.61
N SER A 384 -12.87 7.77 2.60
CA SER A 384 -13.13 8.78 3.62
C SER A 384 -13.30 8.18 5.02
N THR A 385 -14.05 7.08 5.12
CA THR A 385 -14.34 6.42 6.40
C THR A 385 -13.11 5.75 6.98
N VAL A 386 -12.36 5.01 6.18
CA VAL A 386 -11.08 4.42 6.61
C VAL A 386 -10.09 5.50 7.01
N GLY A 387 -9.97 6.58 6.24
CA GLY A 387 -9.13 7.73 6.58
C GLY A 387 -9.48 8.35 7.94
N ARG A 388 -10.77 8.55 8.23
CA ARG A 388 -11.22 9.04 9.54
C ARG A 388 -10.86 8.09 10.68
N ILE A 389 -11.03 6.77 10.48
CA ILE A 389 -10.68 5.78 11.50
C ILE A 389 -9.16 5.80 11.76
N CYS A 390 -8.34 5.85 10.71
CA CYS A 390 -6.89 5.97 10.83
C CYS A 390 -6.50 7.23 11.62
N ALA A 391 -7.10 8.37 11.27
CA ALA A 391 -6.82 9.65 11.89
C ALA A 391 -7.13 9.70 13.39
N GLU A 392 -8.19 9.01 13.81
CA GLU A 392 -8.59 8.86 15.22
C GLU A 392 -7.66 7.89 15.95
N ALA A 393 -7.34 6.73 15.35
CA ALA A 393 -6.40 5.77 15.94
C ALA A 393 -5.00 6.37 16.14
N GLU A 394 -4.55 7.22 15.22
CA GLU A 394 -3.28 7.96 15.34
C GLU A 394 -3.21 8.87 16.57
N THR A 395 -4.35 9.36 17.08
CA THR A 395 -4.37 10.26 18.26
C THR A 395 -4.00 9.56 19.56
N VAL A 396 -4.11 8.23 19.58
CA VAL A 396 -3.84 7.40 20.78
C VAL A 396 -2.67 6.45 20.59
N TYR A 397 -2.08 6.41 19.40
CA TYR A 397 -0.89 5.61 19.10
C TYR A 397 0.24 5.99 20.07
N ASN A 398 0.94 5.01 20.67
CA ASN A 398 1.99 5.31 21.66
C ASN A 398 3.35 5.54 20.98
N GLN A 399 3.58 6.73 20.41
CA GLN A 399 4.82 7.06 19.69
C GLN A 399 6.07 6.96 20.57
N PRO A 400 6.09 7.43 21.84
CA PRO A 400 7.29 7.32 22.68
C PRO A 400 7.72 5.87 22.92
N LEU A 401 6.77 4.94 23.10
CA LEU A 401 7.08 3.52 23.24
C LEU A 401 7.65 2.94 21.95
N GLN A 402 7.06 3.29 20.80
CA GLN A 402 7.48 2.77 19.51
C GLN A 402 8.87 3.30 19.13
N PHE A 403 9.14 4.59 19.33
CA PHE A 403 10.46 5.18 19.17
C PHE A 403 11.52 4.43 20.01
N LYS A 404 11.22 4.15 21.29
CA LYS A 404 12.13 3.38 22.17
C LYS A 404 12.38 1.96 21.67
N LYS A 405 11.35 1.27 21.15
CA LYS A 405 11.49 -0.09 20.59
C LYS A 405 12.43 -0.10 19.39
N VAL A 406 12.26 0.83 18.45
CA VAL A 406 13.13 0.96 17.27
C VAL A 406 14.56 1.26 17.69
N MET A 407 14.79 2.24 18.57
CA MET A 407 16.12 2.58 19.08
C MET A 407 16.83 1.38 19.71
N ARG A 408 16.11 0.59 20.52
CA ARG A 408 16.67 -0.62 21.17
C ARG A 408 17.04 -1.69 20.16
N HIS A 409 16.24 -1.85 19.09
CA HIS A 409 16.49 -2.85 18.06
C HIS A 409 17.71 -2.52 17.20
N VAL A 410 17.86 -1.24 16.80
CA VAL A 410 18.99 -0.82 15.96
C VAL A 410 20.32 -0.93 16.69
N GLY A 411 20.34 -0.64 18.00
CA GLY A 411 21.54 -0.79 18.82
C GLY A 411 22.64 0.23 18.53
N GLU A 412 23.83 -0.02 19.09
CA GLU A 412 24.99 0.86 19.00
C GLU A 412 26.24 0.06 18.54
N PRO A 413 27.10 0.60 17.66
CA PRO A 413 26.99 1.91 17.00
C PRO A 413 25.97 1.90 15.85
N MET A 414 25.18 2.98 15.76
CA MET A 414 24.18 3.17 14.70
C MET A 414 24.82 3.79 13.43
N PRO A 415 24.35 3.46 12.21
CA PRO A 415 24.76 4.14 10.98
C PRO A 415 24.59 5.67 11.06
N HIS A 416 25.51 6.42 10.46
CA HIS A 416 25.56 7.89 10.58
C HIS A 416 24.23 8.58 10.19
N GLU A 417 23.69 8.27 9.00
CA GLU A 417 22.45 8.89 8.51
C GLU A 417 21.24 8.54 9.41
N GLU A 418 21.19 7.32 9.93
CA GLU A 418 20.12 6.86 10.81
C GLU A 418 20.21 7.51 12.21
N SER A 419 21.43 7.68 12.72
CA SER A 419 21.68 8.40 13.99
C SER A 419 21.17 9.83 13.93
N VAL A 420 21.43 10.54 12.83
CA VAL A 420 20.96 11.91 12.64
C VAL A 420 19.45 11.95 12.38
N ALA A 421 18.89 11.01 11.61
CA ALA A 421 17.44 10.92 11.38
C ALA A 421 16.65 10.67 12.69
N SER A 422 17.12 9.75 13.53
CA SER A 422 16.50 9.48 14.85
C SER A 422 16.60 10.70 15.78
N ALA A 423 17.72 11.44 15.72
CA ALA A 423 17.90 12.69 16.45
C ALA A 423 16.95 13.80 15.96
N ALA A 424 16.69 13.88 14.66
CA ALA A 424 15.73 14.81 14.08
C ALA A 424 14.31 14.55 14.62
N VAL A 425 13.88 13.29 14.62
CA VAL A 425 12.56 12.86 15.13
C VAL A 425 12.45 13.12 16.63
N ARG A 426 13.47 12.76 17.41
CA ARG A 426 13.51 13.05 18.84
C ARG A 426 13.42 14.56 19.12
N SER A 427 14.15 15.37 18.36
CA SER A 427 14.12 16.83 18.48
C SER A 427 12.73 17.38 18.14
N ALA A 428 12.12 16.91 17.05
CA ALA A 428 10.76 17.27 16.63
C ALA A 428 9.74 17.04 17.74
N MET A 429 9.76 15.86 18.36
CA MET A 429 8.87 15.52 19.47
C MET A 429 9.10 16.42 20.69
N LYS A 430 10.36 16.70 21.04
CA LYS A 430 10.71 17.51 22.22
C LYS A 430 10.32 18.97 22.07
N VAL A 431 10.49 19.55 20.88
CA VAL A 431 10.12 20.95 20.63
C VAL A 431 8.67 21.12 20.16
N LYS A 432 7.91 20.02 20.07
CA LYS A 432 6.55 19.98 19.51
C LYS A 432 6.50 20.64 18.14
N ALA A 433 7.40 20.23 17.25
CA ALA A 433 7.48 20.76 15.90
C ALA A 433 6.18 20.49 15.12
N ALA A 434 5.77 21.45 14.31
CA ALA A 434 4.60 21.32 13.44
C ALA A 434 4.82 20.31 12.30
N ALA A 435 6.06 20.23 11.81
CA ALA A 435 6.46 19.30 10.75
C ALA A 435 7.97 19.01 10.80
N ILE A 436 8.38 17.94 10.10
CA ILE A 436 9.77 17.66 9.75
C ILE A 436 9.91 17.83 8.24
N VAL A 437 10.81 18.71 7.79
CA VAL A 437 11.17 18.87 6.38
C VAL A 437 12.41 18.03 6.11
N VAL A 438 12.33 17.13 5.15
CA VAL A 438 13.42 16.21 4.81
C VAL A 438 13.83 16.44 3.36
N PHE A 439 15.09 16.78 3.13
CA PHE A 439 15.66 16.82 1.79
C PHE A 439 16.08 15.41 1.38
N THR A 440 15.57 14.93 0.25
CA THR A 440 15.88 13.58 -0.22
C THR A 440 15.90 13.49 -1.74
N PHE A 441 16.73 12.58 -2.26
CA PHE A 441 16.80 12.26 -3.68
C PHE A 441 16.32 10.83 -3.94
N SER A 442 16.86 9.84 -3.22
CA SER A 442 16.46 8.42 -3.32
C SER A 442 15.26 8.03 -2.43
N GLY A 443 14.69 8.98 -1.69
CA GLY A 443 13.66 8.72 -0.67
C GLY A 443 14.18 8.09 0.63
N ARG A 444 15.46 7.65 0.69
CA ARG A 444 16.04 6.96 1.86
C ARG A 444 15.96 7.80 3.14
N ALA A 445 16.29 9.08 3.05
CA ALA A 445 16.24 9.98 4.20
C ALA A 445 14.80 10.11 4.77
N ALA A 446 13.79 10.18 3.90
CA ALA A 446 12.40 10.23 4.30
C ALA A 446 11.95 8.91 4.95
N ARG A 447 12.36 7.75 4.38
CA ARG A 447 12.12 6.42 4.99
C ARG A 447 12.74 6.30 6.38
N LEU A 448 14.00 6.76 6.55
CA LEU A 448 14.68 6.73 7.85
C LEU A 448 13.95 7.58 8.89
N VAL A 449 13.50 8.80 8.53
CA VAL A 449 12.70 9.62 9.45
C VAL A 449 11.37 8.95 9.78
N ALA A 450 10.67 8.38 8.78
CA ALA A 450 9.39 7.70 8.96
C ALA A 450 9.48 6.41 9.81
N LYS A 451 10.62 5.69 9.75
CA LYS A 451 10.92 4.50 10.57
C LYS A 451 10.76 4.78 12.07
N TYR A 452 11.12 5.98 12.53
CA TYR A 452 10.99 6.39 13.94
C TYR A 452 9.61 6.95 14.30
N ARG A 453 8.62 6.84 13.39
CA ARG A 453 7.20 7.11 13.59
C ARG A 453 6.91 8.48 14.26
N PRO A 454 7.38 9.61 13.70
CA PRO A 454 7.02 10.93 14.21
C PRO A 454 5.48 11.11 14.23
N PRO A 455 4.92 11.80 15.24
CA PRO A 455 3.49 12.13 15.29
C PRO A 455 3.10 13.30 14.37
N MET A 456 4.07 14.07 13.86
CA MET A 456 3.88 15.16 12.92
C MET A 456 4.18 14.71 11.48
N PRO A 457 3.62 15.39 10.46
CA PRO A 457 3.90 15.09 9.05
C PRO A 457 5.37 15.35 8.68
N VAL A 458 5.86 14.55 7.74
CA VAL A 458 7.18 14.66 7.13
C VAL A 458 7.02 15.21 5.71
N LEU A 459 7.48 16.43 5.46
CA LEU A 459 7.49 17.07 4.14
C LEU A 459 8.80 16.71 3.43
N ALA A 460 8.73 15.76 2.49
CA ALA A 460 9.90 15.28 1.76
C ALA A 460 10.16 16.15 0.52
N VAL A 461 11.14 17.06 0.60
CA VAL A 461 11.53 17.91 -0.52
C VAL A 461 12.47 17.14 -1.45
N VAL A 462 12.04 16.98 -2.70
CA VAL A 462 12.77 16.25 -3.74
C VAL A 462 13.08 17.19 -4.89
N PHE A 463 14.36 17.30 -5.26
CA PHE A 463 14.78 18.04 -6.44
C PHE A 463 15.02 17.04 -7.58
N PRO A 464 14.21 17.07 -8.66
CA PRO A 464 14.47 16.24 -9.81
C PRO A 464 15.81 16.60 -10.45
N ARG A 465 16.41 15.62 -11.11
CA ARG A 465 17.58 15.80 -11.96
C ARG A 465 17.25 15.31 -13.36
N ASP A 466 17.64 16.08 -14.36
CA ASP A 466 17.58 15.59 -15.73
C ASP A 466 18.62 14.49 -15.91
N GLY A 467 18.20 13.39 -16.55
CA GLY A 467 19.11 12.32 -16.93
C GLY A 467 20.19 12.83 -17.88
N SER A 468 21.38 12.22 -17.80
CA SER A 468 22.50 12.53 -18.69
C SER A 468 22.30 12.08 -20.15
N ASP A 469 21.19 11.39 -20.46
CA ASP A 469 20.86 10.87 -21.79
C ASP A 469 19.67 11.62 -22.40
N PRO A 470 19.90 12.49 -23.41
CA PRO A 470 18.84 13.24 -24.08
C PRO A 470 17.80 12.37 -24.82
N SER A 471 18.11 11.10 -25.10
CA SER A 471 17.21 10.17 -25.81
C SER A 471 16.19 9.48 -24.88
N LYS A 472 16.44 9.53 -23.56
CA LYS A 472 15.58 9.02 -22.51
C LYS A 472 15.31 10.15 -21.53
N TRP A 473 14.36 11.03 -21.84
CA TRP A 473 13.91 12.11 -20.94
C TRP A 473 13.24 11.52 -19.68
N ARG A 474 14.03 10.93 -18.78
CA ARG A 474 13.61 10.49 -17.45
C ARG A 474 14.08 11.54 -16.46
N SER A 475 13.11 12.21 -15.84
CA SER A 475 13.35 13.08 -14.70
C SER A 475 13.57 12.22 -13.47
N TYR A 476 14.83 11.97 -13.11
CA TYR A 476 15.19 11.27 -11.88
C TYR A 476 14.69 12.08 -10.68
N GLY A 477 14.13 11.43 -9.66
CA GLY A 477 13.55 12.07 -8.48
C GLY A 477 12.02 12.13 -8.49
N THR A 478 11.36 12.16 -9.65
CA THR A 478 9.89 12.17 -9.73
C THR A 478 9.30 10.84 -9.23
N THR A 479 9.87 9.71 -9.65
CA THR A 479 9.48 8.37 -9.19
C THR A 479 9.69 8.23 -7.67
N GLN A 480 10.85 8.64 -7.17
CA GLN A 480 11.21 8.54 -5.75
C GLN A 480 10.31 9.41 -4.87
N ALA A 481 9.88 10.57 -5.38
CA ALA A 481 8.89 11.41 -4.73
C ALA A 481 7.50 10.72 -4.71
N ARG A 482 7.04 10.15 -5.83
CA ARG A 482 5.76 9.41 -5.86
C ARG A 482 5.77 8.22 -4.91
N GLN A 483 6.86 7.45 -4.86
CA GLN A 483 7.02 6.33 -3.92
C GLN A 483 6.84 6.73 -2.45
N CYS A 484 7.07 8.00 -2.09
CA CYS A 484 6.83 8.48 -0.73
C CYS A 484 5.34 8.45 -0.34
N PHE A 485 4.40 8.40 -1.29
CA PHE A 485 2.98 8.27 -0.99
C PHE A 485 2.58 6.92 -0.39
N ALA A 486 3.46 5.92 -0.41
CA ALA A 486 3.28 4.63 0.25
C ALA A 486 3.88 4.56 1.67
N ILE A 487 4.55 5.62 2.14
CA ILE A 487 5.24 5.64 3.45
C ILE A 487 4.44 6.48 4.44
N ARG A 488 4.15 5.93 5.63
CA ARG A 488 3.37 6.64 6.67
C ARG A 488 3.91 8.03 6.97
N GLY A 489 3.01 9.00 6.94
CA GLY A 489 3.27 10.37 7.36
C GLY A 489 4.20 11.18 6.44
N VAL A 490 4.66 10.60 5.32
CA VAL A 490 5.51 11.31 4.35
C VAL A 490 4.65 11.95 3.25
N TYR A 491 4.92 13.21 2.94
CA TYR A 491 4.25 13.98 1.90
C TYR A 491 5.32 14.62 0.99
N PRO A 492 5.45 14.16 -0.27
CA PRO A 492 6.48 14.65 -1.17
C PRO A 492 6.17 16.07 -1.68
N LEU A 493 7.20 16.90 -1.79
CA LEU A 493 7.18 18.23 -2.39
C LEU A 493 8.28 18.32 -3.45
N MET A 494 7.91 18.74 -4.67
CA MET A 494 8.89 18.90 -5.75
C MET A 494 9.54 20.27 -5.72
N GLY A 495 10.85 20.28 -5.54
CA GLY A 495 11.68 21.46 -5.72
C GLY A 495 11.96 21.74 -7.20
N SER A 496 12.21 23.00 -7.54
CA SER A 496 12.65 23.43 -8.87
C SER A 496 14.03 24.06 -8.77
N THR A 497 15.00 23.51 -9.51
CA THR A 497 16.36 24.06 -9.58
C THR A 497 16.38 25.41 -10.29
N ASP A 498 15.65 25.52 -11.40
CA ASP A 498 15.60 26.72 -12.22
C ASP A 498 14.95 27.88 -11.48
N GLU A 499 13.93 27.60 -10.67
CA GLU A 499 13.29 28.63 -9.84
C GLU A 499 14.17 29.05 -8.66
N ALA A 500 14.94 28.12 -8.09
CA ALA A 500 15.92 28.44 -7.06
C ALA A 500 16.97 29.41 -7.62
N GLU A 501 17.53 29.09 -8.79
CA GLU A 501 18.55 29.92 -9.47
C GLU A 501 18.00 31.27 -9.92
N THR A 502 16.81 31.30 -10.54
CA THR A 502 16.14 32.55 -10.95
C THR A 502 15.85 33.45 -9.76
N GLY A 503 15.55 32.87 -8.60
CA GLY A 503 15.32 33.59 -7.36
C GLY A 503 16.60 33.99 -6.61
N GLY A 504 17.78 33.64 -7.11
CA GLY A 504 19.07 33.88 -6.44
C GLY A 504 19.22 33.12 -5.12
N LEU A 505 18.53 31.99 -4.96
CA LEU A 505 18.54 31.16 -3.76
C LEU A 505 19.32 29.87 -3.99
N THR A 506 19.96 29.37 -2.94
CA THR A 506 20.47 28.00 -2.93
C THR A 506 19.30 27.00 -2.95
N LYS A 507 19.56 25.76 -3.40
CA LYS A 507 18.54 24.69 -3.39
C LYS A 507 17.98 24.45 -1.99
N GLU A 508 18.83 24.54 -0.97
CA GLU A 508 18.43 24.45 0.44
C GLU A 508 17.43 25.56 0.81
N GLU A 509 17.79 26.83 0.59
CA GLU A 509 16.94 27.97 0.93
C GLU A 509 15.60 27.93 0.19
N TYR A 510 15.63 27.58 -1.10
CA TYR A 510 14.41 27.40 -1.89
C TYR A 510 13.56 26.25 -1.34
N GLY A 511 14.16 25.09 -1.04
CA GLY A 511 13.43 23.93 -0.53
C GLY A 511 12.79 24.17 0.84
N ILE A 512 13.50 24.87 1.73
CA ILE A 512 12.95 25.29 3.04
C ILE A 512 11.77 26.24 2.82
N LYS A 513 11.92 27.26 1.97
CA LYS A 513 10.82 28.19 1.65
C LYS A 513 9.63 27.49 1.04
N LEU A 514 9.86 26.56 0.10
CA LEU A 514 8.81 25.74 -0.52
C LEU A 514 8.01 24.97 0.54
N ALA A 515 8.70 24.26 1.43
CA ALA A 515 8.06 23.47 2.47
C ALA A 515 7.31 24.32 3.49
N LEU A 516 7.87 25.45 3.92
CA LEU A 516 7.21 26.37 4.86
C LEU A 516 6.00 27.05 4.22
N ASN A 517 6.10 27.52 2.98
CA ASN A 517 4.99 28.15 2.27
C ASN A 517 3.85 27.16 2.01
N TYR A 518 4.18 25.93 1.60
CA TYR A 518 3.19 24.86 1.49
C TYR A 518 2.54 24.57 2.85
N GLY A 519 3.36 24.36 3.89
CA GLY A 519 2.86 24.10 5.25
C GLY A 519 1.91 25.18 5.76
N ARG A 520 2.18 26.46 5.46
CA ARG A 520 1.30 27.59 5.79
C ARG A 520 0.04 27.61 4.94
N SER A 521 0.14 27.38 3.63
CA SER A 521 -1.02 27.45 2.72
C SER A 521 -2.06 26.38 3.05
N VAL A 522 -1.63 25.22 3.52
CA VAL A 522 -2.53 24.14 3.95
C VAL A 522 -2.82 24.16 5.46
N GLY A 523 -2.18 25.02 6.24
CA GLY A 523 -2.47 25.22 7.68
C GLY A 523 -1.79 24.25 8.65
N ILE A 524 -0.75 23.53 8.20
CA ILE A 524 0.11 22.69 9.04
C ILE A 524 1.05 23.54 9.89
N VAL A 525 1.62 24.60 9.29
CA VAL A 525 2.60 25.48 9.92
C VAL A 525 1.96 26.84 10.20
N LYS A 526 1.99 27.27 11.46
CA LYS A 526 1.48 28.56 11.93
C LYS A 526 2.63 29.47 12.36
N PRO A 527 2.38 30.79 12.51
CA PRO A 527 3.34 31.68 13.15
C PRO A 527 3.82 31.13 14.50
N PHE A 528 5.13 31.25 14.77
CA PHE A 528 5.84 30.76 15.95
C PHE A 528 5.90 29.24 16.13
N ASP A 529 5.39 28.46 15.16
CA ASP A 529 5.64 27.03 15.16
C ASP A 529 7.13 26.74 14.91
N ARG A 530 7.58 25.59 15.42
CA ARG A 530 8.92 25.09 15.15
C ARG A 530 8.86 24.03 14.06
N VAL A 531 9.85 24.03 13.18
CA VAL A 531 10.00 23.03 12.11
C VAL A 531 11.41 22.46 12.19
N ILE A 532 11.51 21.14 12.03
CA ILE A 532 12.82 20.46 11.96
C ILE A 532 13.20 20.33 10.49
N ILE A 533 14.43 20.70 10.15
CA ILE A 533 15.01 20.42 8.83
C ILE A 533 16.01 19.28 8.99
N PHE A 534 15.91 18.26 8.14
CA PHE A 534 16.87 17.17 8.02
C PHE A 534 17.37 17.10 6.57
N GLU A 535 18.68 17.20 6.40
CA GLU A 535 19.30 17.20 5.09
C GLU A 535 20.72 16.62 5.12
N LYS A 536 21.20 16.24 3.93
CA LYS A 536 22.57 15.80 3.71
C LYS A 536 23.32 16.87 2.93
N ILE A 537 24.40 17.41 3.51
CA ILE A 537 25.27 18.43 2.91
C ILE A 537 26.66 17.80 2.74
N GLY A 538 27.02 17.50 1.48
CA GLY A 538 28.21 16.70 1.19
C GLY A 538 28.15 15.34 1.88
N ASP A 539 29.16 15.04 2.71
CA ASP A 539 29.22 13.81 3.50
C ASP A 539 28.58 13.94 4.89
N SER A 540 28.11 15.14 5.27
CA SER A 540 27.51 15.40 6.58
C SER A 540 25.99 15.30 6.54
N SER A 541 25.39 14.74 7.60
CA SER A 541 23.95 14.84 7.85
C SER A 541 23.69 15.90 8.92
N VAL A 542 22.74 16.81 8.65
CA VAL A 542 22.49 18.00 9.48
C VAL A 542 21.03 18.03 9.92
N VAL A 543 20.81 18.45 11.17
CA VAL A 543 19.48 18.75 11.72
C VAL A 543 19.46 20.21 12.16
N LYS A 544 18.45 20.96 11.70
CA LYS A 544 18.21 22.36 12.10
C LYS A 544 16.84 22.48 12.74
N ILE A 545 16.72 23.35 13.74
CA ILE A 545 15.42 23.76 14.30
C ILE A 545 15.19 25.18 13.84
N ILE A 546 14.09 25.41 13.13
CA ILE A 546 13.69 26.73 12.65
C ILE A 546 12.40 27.13 13.37
N GLU A 547 12.35 28.35 13.88
CA GLU A 547 11.12 28.98 14.38
C GLU A 547 10.52 29.82 13.26
N CYS A 548 9.24 29.59 12.95
CA CYS A 548 8.54 30.28 11.88
C CYS A 548 8.16 31.70 12.34
N GLY A 549 8.59 32.72 11.60
CA GLY A 549 8.17 34.10 11.85
C GLY A 549 6.71 34.38 11.47
N ASP A 550 6.24 35.59 11.80
CA ASP A 550 4.87 36.11 11.58
C ASP A 550 4.44 36.27 10.12
N SER A 551 5.35 36.12 9.15
CA SER A 551 5.18 36.57 7.76
C SER A 551 4.38 35.66 6.85
#